data_AF-A0A2D0H7X1-F1
#
_entry.id   AF-A0A2D0H7X1-F1
#
_cell.length_a   1.000
_cell.length_b   1.000
_cell.length_c   1.000
_cell.angle_alpha   90.00
_cell.angle_beta   90.00
_cell.angle_gamma   90.00
#
_symmetry.space_group_name_H-M   'P 1'
#
loop_
_entity.id
_entity.type
_entity.pdbx_description
1 polymer ?
#
loop_
_entity_poly.entity_id
_entity_poly.type
_entity_poly.pdbx_seq_one_letter_code
_entity_poly.pdbx_strand_id
1 'polypeptide(L)'
;MKKLIGNGEIPQIVCNDSNSINGLPKKAQDIAVNYCNHAQKIVEDNGLKFEQFNKITIELQNNTILKKQVYNTLLRLQQPPESR
;
A
#
# COMPACT_ATOMS: atom_id res chain seq x y z
N MET A 1 18.27 -8.21 -9.66
CA MET A 1 17.88 -7.54 -8.39
C MET A 1 18.78 -8.06 -7.29
N LYS A 2 19.57 -7.20 -6.62
CA LYS A 2 20.49 -7.62 -5.53
C LYS A 2 19.68 -7.76 -4.23
N LYS A 3 19.63 -8.97 -3.66
CA LYS A 3 19.10 -9.20 -2.30
C LYS A 3 20.05 -8.52 -1.30
N LEU A 4 19.66 -7.37 -0.76
CA LEU A 4 20.47 -6.59 0.18
C LEU A 4 20.34 -7.05 1.65
N ILE A 5 19.63 -8.15 1.93
CA ILE A 5 19.36 -8.59 3.31
C ILE A 5 19.55 -10.10 3.42
N GLY A 6 20.81 -10.53 3.58
CA GLY A 6 21.19 -11.90 3.96
C GLY A 6 20.65 -13.01 3.04
N ASN A 7 21.00 -14.25 3.35
CA ASN A 7 20.55 -15.42 2.58
C ASN A 7 19.07 -15.79 2.82
N GLY A 8 18.27 -14.87 3.38
CA GLY A 8 16.88 -15.10 3.75
C GLY A 8 15.88 -14.84 2.61
N GLU A 9 14.68 -15.37 2.77
CA GLU A 9 13.51 -14.91 2.03
C GLU A 9 13.10 -13.52 2.52
N ILE A 10 12.60 -12.67 1.62
CA ILE A 10 12.10 -11.35 2.00
C ILE A 10 10.77 -11.59 2.72
N PRO A 11 10.62 -11.17 3.99
CA PRO A 11 9.39 -11.43 4.74
C PRO A 11 8.22 -10.67 4.12
N GLN A 12 7.08 -11.34 4.01
CA GLN A 12 5.83 -10.69 3.62
C GLN A 12 5.25 -9.94 4.82
N ILE A 13 5.07 -8.63 4.70
CA ILE A 13 4.49 -7.78 5.74
C ILE A 13 3.03 -7.51 5.42
N VAL A 14 2.15 -7.74 6.38
CA VAL A 14 0.70 -7.56 6.25
C VAL A 14 0.24 -6.64 7.39
N CYS A 15 -0.10 -5.39 7.07
CA CYS A 15 -0.35 -4.34 8.06
C CYS A 15 -1.50 -4.63 9.05
N ASN A 16 -2.41 -5.53 8.71
CA ASN A 16 -3.50 -5.98 9.59
C ASN A 16 -3.23 -7.34 10.27
N ASP A 17 -2.04 -7.91 10.12
CA ASP A 17 -1.62 -9.12 10.82
C ASP A 17 -0.40 -8.83 11.71
N SER A 18 -0.65 -8.75 13.01
CA SER A 18 0.38 -8.52 14.02
C SER A 18 1.50 -9.57 14.01
N ASN A 19 1.23 -10.82 13.60
CA ASN A 19 2.24 -11.87 13.55
C ASN A 19 3.28 -11.59 12.45
N SER A 20 2.84 -11.04 11.31
CA SER A 20 3.74 -10.65 10.21
C SER A 20 4.74 -9.57 10.63
N ILE A 21 4.36 -8.69 11.56
CA ILE A 21 5.22 -7.64 12.11
C ILE A 21 6.10 -8.22 13.23
N ASN A 22 5.53 -8.97 14.16
CA ASN A 22 6.26 -9.54 15.30
C ASN A 22 7.38 -10.50 14.89
N GLY A 23 7.29 -11.12 13.70
CA GLY A 23 8.34 -11.95 13.13
C GLY A 23 9.59 -11.19 12.68
N LEU A 24 9.57 -9.86 12.65
CA LEU A 24 10.71 -9.04 12.19
C LEU A 24 11.70 -8.74 13.32
N PRO A 25 12.97 -8.46 12.99
CA PRO A 25 13.90 -7.84 13.93
C PRO A 25 13.35 -6.50 14.45
N LYS A 26 13.59 -6.14 15.72
CA LYS A 26 13.02 -4.94 16.37
C LYS A 26 13.06 -3.67 15.52
N LYS A 27 14.21 -3.31 14.95
CA LYS A 27 14.33 -2.10 14.10
C LYS A 27 13.43 -2.17 12.85
N ALA A 28 13.24 -3.36 12.28
CA ALA A 28 12.36 -3.56 11.14
C ALA A 28 10.87 -3.55 11.56
N GLN A 29 10.55 -3.96 12.79
CA GLN A 29 9.19 -3.78 13.35
C GLN A 29 8.82 -2.30 13.39
N ASP A 30 9.69 -1.44 13.92
CA ASP A 30 9.44 0.00 14.00
C ASP A 30 9.19 0.62 12.61
N ILE A 31 9.98 0.21 11.61
CA ILE A 31 9.80 0.64 10.22
C ILE A 31 8.45 0.16 9.66
N ALA A 32 8.10 -1.11 9.88
CA ALA A 32 6.85 -1.69 9.41
C ALA A 32 5.63 -1.02 10.06
N VAL A 33 5.65 -0.80 11.37
CA VAL A 33 4.58 -0.10 12.11
C VAL A 33 4.41 1.33 11.59
N ASN A 34 5.51 2.08 11.45
CA ASN A 34 5.45 3.45 10.94
C ASN A 34 4.91 3.50 9.51
N TYR A 35 5.34 2.59 8.64
CA TYR A 35 4.82 2.48 7.28
C TYR A 35 3.32 2.16 7.26
N CYS A 36 2.89 1.17 8.03
CA CYS A 36 1.48 0.76 8.09
C CYS A 36 0.57 1.87 8.63
N ASN A 37 1.00 2.56 9.68
CA ASN A 37 0.28 3.70 10.24
C ASN A 37 0.17 4.85 9.22
N HIS A 38 1.26 5.16 8.50
CA HIS A 38 1.25 6.21 7.49
C HIS A 38 0.34 5.86 6.31
N ALA A 39 0.39 4.62 5.83
CA ALA A 39 -0.49 4.15 4.77
C ALA A 39 -1.98 4.22 5.17
N GLN A 40 -2.32 3.80 6.39
CA GLN A 40 -3.67 3.93 6.93
C GLN A 40 -4.10 5.40 6.99
N LYS A 41 -3.22 6.29 7.44
CA LYS A 41 -3.52 7.73 7.54
C LYS A 41 -3.83 8.36 6.19
N ILE A 42 -3.09 7.99 5.13
CA ILE A 42 -3.38 8.45 3.76
C ILE A 42 -4.79 8.04 3.33
N VAL A 43 -5.19 6.80 3.61
CA VAL A 43 -6.53 6.29 3.26
C VAL A 43 -7.62 7.09 3.98
N GLU A 44 -7.43 7.32 5.28
CA GLU A 44 -8.36 8.08 6.12
C GLU A 44 -8.47 9.55 5.69
N ASP A 45 -7.35 10.20 5.38
CA ASP A 45 -7.31 11.60 4.95
C ASP A 45 -8.00 11.80 3.58
N ASN A 46 -8.12 10.75 2.78
CA ASN A 46 -8.89 10.73 1.54
C ASN A 46 -10.36 10.31 1.74
N GLY A 47 -10.84 10.25 2.99
CA GLY A 47 -12.24 10.00 3.32
C GLY A 47 -12.68 8.54 3.22
N LEU A 48 -11.73 7.60 3.14
CA LEU A 48 -12.02 6.17 3.09
C LEU A 48 -11.68 5.49 4.42
N LYS A 49 -12.46 4.47 4.78
CA LYS A 49 -12.07 3.52 5.82
C LYS A 49 -11.12 2.48 5.24
N PHE A 50 -10.22 1.95 6.07
CA PHE A 50 -9.27 0.89 5.67
C PHE A 50 -9.97 -0.32 5.02
N GLU A 51 -11.10 -0.78 5.58
CA GLU A 51 -11.88 -1.88 4.99
C GLU A 51 -12.43 -1.56 3.60
N GLN A 52 -12.85 -0.32 3.35
CA GLN A 52 -13.36 0.11 2.05
C GLN A 52 -12.21 0.12 1.03
N PHE A 53 -11.06 0.65 1.41
CA PHE A 53 -9.87 0.64 0.58
C PHE A 53 -9.40 -0.77 0.23
N ASN A 54 -9.41 -1.70 1.20
CA ASN A 54 -9.06 -3.10 0.94
C ASN A 54 -10.05 -3.78 0.00
N LYS A 55 -11.36 -3.53 0.17
CA LYS A 55 -12.39 -4.02 -0.76
C LYS A 55 -12.14 -3.52 -2.18
N ILE A 56 -11.87 -2.22 -2.35
CA ILE A 56 -11.52 -1.63 -3.65
C ILE A 56 -10.27 -2.30 -4.22
N THR A 57 -9.25 -2.55 -3.39
CA THR A 57 -8.00 -3.20 -3.83
C THR A 57 -8.22 -4.63 -4.33
N ILE A 58 -9.07 -5.40 -3.65
CA ILE A 58 -9.45 -6.76 -4.09
C ILE A 58 -10.28 -6.69 -5.38
N GLU A 59 -11.27 -5.80 -5.42
CA GLU A 59 -12.14 -5.63 -6.59
C GLU A 59 -11.34 -5.21 -7.83
N LEU A 60 -10.33 -4.34 -7.64
CA LEU A 60 -9.42 -3.91 -8.69
C LEU A 60 -8.74 -5.07 -9.39
N GLN A 61 -8.56 -6.25 -8.77
CA GLN A 61 -7.94 -7.40 -9.41
C GLN A 61 -8.82 -8.03 -10.50
N ASN A 62 -10.14 -7.95 -10.36
CA ASN A 62 -11.09 -8.66 -11.21
C ASN A 62 -12.04 -7.74 -11.99
N ASN A 63 -12.16 -6.46 -11.60
CA ASN A 63 -13.04 -5.50 -12.26
C ASN A 63 -12.27 -4.65 -13.30
N THR A 64 -12.43 -5.00 -14.59
CA THR A 64 -11.76 -4.31 -15.71
C THR A 64 -12.17 -2.85 -15.86
N ILE A 65 -13.41 -2.49 -15.52
CA ILE A 65 -13.89 -1.11 -15.58
C ILE A 65 -13.17 -0.28 -14.52
N LEU A 66 -13.12 -0.77 -13.29
CA LEU A 66 -12.42 -0.12 -12.18
C LEU A 66 -10.92 0.02 -12.46
N LYS A 67 -10.27 -1.04 -13.01
CA LYS A 67 -8.87 -0.97 -13.46
C LYS A 67 -8.62 0.19 -14.42
N LYS A 68 -9.48 0.33 -15.44
CA LYS A 68 -9.36 1.41 -16.44
C LYS A 68 -9.54 2.79 -15.81
N GLN A 69 -10.49 2.94 -14.89
CA GLN A 69 -10.73 4.22 -14.20
C GLN A 69 -9.55 4.63 -13.33
N VAL A 70 -8.98 3.69 -12.56
CA VAL A 70 -7.79 3.94 -11.73
C VAL A 70 -6.60 4.32 -12.61
N TYR A 71 -6.33 3.54 -13.66
CA TYR A 71 -5.22 3.79 -14.57
C TYR A 71 -5.31 5.18 -15.24
N ASN A 72 -6.47 5.53 -15.80
CA ASN A 72 -6.68 6.84 -16.43
C ASN A 72 -6.55 8.00 -15.42
N THR A 73 -6.92 7.77 -14.16
CA THR A 73 -6.75 8.78 -13.11
C THR A 73 -5.29 8.96 -12.75
N LEU A 74 -4.51 7.87 -12.66
CA LEU A 74 -3.06 7.94 -12.45
C LEU A 74 -2.35 8.69 -13.58
N LEU A 75 -2.77 8.49 -14.83
CA LEU A 75 -2.23 9.26 -15.97
C LEU A 75 -2.52 10.76 -15.85
N ARG A 76 -3.74 11.14 -15.43
CA ARG A 76 -4.10 12.55 -15.21
C ARG A 76 -3.29 13.19 -14.09
N LEU A 77 -3.06 12.47 -12.98
CA LEU A 77 -2.27 12.97 -11.84
C LEU A 77 -0.78 13.17 -12.15
N GLN A 78 -0.25 12.45 -13.15
CA GLN A 78 1.13 12.62 -13.62
C GLN A 78 1.31 13.82 -14.54
N GLN A 79 0.22 14.36 -15.10
CA GLN A 79 0.32 15.57 -15.91
C GLN A 79 0.54 16.77 -14.98
N PRO A 80 1.42 17.72 -15.36
CA PRO A 80 1.51 18.97 -14.63
C PRO A 80 0.12 19.61 -14.56
N PRO A 81 -0.25 20.26 -13.45
CA PRO A 81 -1.53 20.95 -13.37
C PRO A 81 -1.62 21.90 -14.57
N GLU A 82 -2.70 21.78 -15.36
CA GLU A 82 -2.93 22.72 -16.46
C GLU A 82 -2.82 24.13 -15.91
N SER A 83 -1.84 24.88 -16.40
CA SER A 83 -1.66 26.30 -16.09
C SER A 83 -2.97 27.01 -16.43
N ARG A 84 -3.75 27.33 -15.40
CA ARG A 84 -4.92 28.21 -15.50
C ARG A 84 -4.46 29.66 -15.43
#